data_AF-A0A2L0AB44-F1
#
_entry.id   AF-A0A2L0AB44-F1
#
_cell.length_a   1.000
_cell.length_b   1.000
_cell.length_c   1.000
_cell.angle_alpha   90.00
_cell.angle_beta   90.00
_cell.angle_gamma   90.00
#
_symmetry.space_group_name_H-M   'P 1'
#
loop_
_entity.id
_entity.type
_entity.pdbx_description
1 polymer ?
#
loop_
_entity_poly.entity_id
_entity_poly.type
_entity_poly.pdbx_seq_one_letter_code
_entity_poly.pdbx_strand_id
1 'polypeptide(L)'
;MTSIEATARIAGTIERALNVLREAAGAKDKVQTRGVALALWVLRGYCPAEWLVAFWDAAGSDHAIGRSQGLHAAYNGIVRQVRTSGGLSKGRCDDRLSR
;
A
#
# COMPACT_ATOMS: atom_id res chain seq x y z
N MET A 1 -26.72 2.34 7.13
CA MET A 1 -25.40 1.89 6.66
C MET A 1 -24.60 1.48 7.89
N THR A 2 -24.29 0.19 8.04
CA THR A 2 -23.71 -0.34 9.29
C THR A 2 -22.18 -0.14 9.30
N SER A 3 -21.59 -0.07 10.50
CA SER A 3 -20.13 0.10 10.69
C SER A 3 -19.29 -0.96 9.95
N ILE A 4 -19.84 -2.17 9.82
CA ILE A 4 -19.21 -3.32 9.16
C ILE A 4 -18.98 -3.06 7.67
N GLU A 5 -20.00 -2.55 6.96
CA GLU A 5 -19.88 -2.25 5.52
C GLU A 5 -18.87 -1.13 5.23
N ALA A 6 -18.76 -0.15 6.13
CA ALA A 6 -17.76 0.91 6.02
C ALA A 6 -16.34 0.35 6.15
N THR A 7 -16.13 -0.56 7.08
CA THR A 7 -14.81 -1.14 7.33
C THR A 7 -14.39 -2.11 6.23
N ALA A 8 -15.32 -2.92 5.70
CA ALA A 8 -15.07 -3.77 4.55
C ALA A 8 -14.69 -2.97 3.30
N ARG A 9 -15.34 -1.82 3.06
CA ARG A 9 -14.98 -0.92 1.96
C ARG A 9 -13.56 -0.36 2.10
N ILE A 10 -13.18 0.08 3.30
CA ILE A 10 -11.83 0.57 3.58
C ILE A 10 -10.78 -0.51 3.31
N ALA A 11 -11.01 -1.73 3.82
CA ALA A 11 -10.11 -2.85 3.58
C ALA A 11 -9.95 -3.16 2.09
N GLY A 12 -11.05 -3.15 1.32
CA GLY A 12 -11.01 -3.32 -0.13
C GLY A 12 -10.26 -2.19 -0.86
N THR A 13 -10.35 -0.94 -0.38
CA THR A 13 -9.58 0.18 -0.93
C THR A 13 -8.08 0.04 -0.67
N ILE A 14 -7.70 -0.41 0.53
CA ILE A 14 -6.30 -0.70 0.88
C ILE A 14 -5.74 -1.83 0.01
N GLU A 15 -6.50 -2.92 -0.17
CA GLU A 15 -6.11 -4.04 -1.01
C GLU A 15 -5.86 -3.61 -2.47
N ARG A 16 -6.77 -2.82 -3.03
CA ARG A 16 -6.61 -2.27 -4.39
C ARG A 16 -5.37 -1.39 -4.52
N ALA A 17 -5.11 -0.53 -3.53
CA ALA A 17 -3.89 0.27 -3.51
C ALA A 17 -2.63 -0.59 -3.49
N LEU A 18 -2.59 -1.64 -2.65
CA LEU A 18 -1.47 -2.58 -2.61
C LEU A 18 -1.27 -3.34 -3.94
N ASN A 19 -2.36 -3.69 -4.63
CA ASN A 19 -2.27 -4.33 -5.95
C ASN A 19 -1.64 -3.39 -6.99
N VAL A 20 -2.04 -2.11 -7.02
CA VAL A 20 -1.40 -1.10 -7.90
C VAL A 20 0.10 -0.99 -7.61
N LEU A 21 0.51 -0.96 -6.33
CA LEU A 21 1.93 -0.90 -5.97
C LEU A 21 2.69 -2.18 -6.34
N ARG A 22 2.04 -3.35 -6.23
CA ARG A 22 2.62 -4.64 -6.64
C ARG A 22 2.89 -4.68 -8.14
N GLU A 23 1.92 -4.25 -8.94
CA GLU A 23 2.08 -4.15 -10.40
C GLU A 23 3.21 -3.18 -10.76
N ALA A 24 3.24 -2.01 -10.12
CA ALA A 24 4.32 -1.04 -10.32
C ALA A 24 5.69 -1.59 -9.93
N ALA A 25 5.80 -2.38 -8.84
CA ALA A 25 7.05 -2.99 -8.43
C ALA A 25 7.60 -4.01 -9.45
N GLY A 26 6.72 -4.66 -10.22
CA GLY A 26 7.11 -5.58 -11.29
C GLY A 26 7.40 -4.92 -12.63
N ALA A 27 7.22 -3.60 -12.76
CA ALA A 27 7.43 -2.90 -14.01
C ALA A 27 8.91 -2.74 -14.36
N LYS A 28 9.22 -2.75 -15.65
CA LYS A 28 10.59 -2.54 -16.16
C LYS A 28 10.96 -1.08 -16.29
N ASP A 29 9.98 -0.21 -16.56
CA ASP A 29 10.18 1.22 -16.78
C ASP A 29 9.92 2.05 -15.52
N LYS A 30 10.04 3.37 -15.62
CA LYS A 30 9.64 4.29 -14.56
C LYS A 30 8.14 4.22 -14.33
N VAL A 31 7.72 4.25 -13.07
CA VAL A 31 6.32 4.06 -12.67
C VAL A 31 5.81 5.15 -11.73
N GLN A 32 6.42 6.34 -11.76
CA GLN A 32 5.86 7.57 -11.17
C GLN A 32 4.62 8.04 -11.95
N THR A 33 3.58 7.24 -11.90
CA THR A 33 2.29 7.52 -12.53
C THR A 33 1.32 8.10 -11.52
N ARG A 34 0.26 8.75 -12.02
CA ARG A 34 -0.84 9.23 -11.17
C ARG A 34 -1.49 8.09 -10.38
N GLY A 35 -1.60 6.89 -10.96
CA GLY A 35 -2.16 5.71 -10.28
C GLY A 35 -1.35 5.32 -9.04
N VAL A 36 -0.03 5.30 -9.16
CA VAL A 36 0.88 5.05 -8.04
C VAL A 36 0.77 6.14 -6.98
N ALA A 37 0.75 7.41 -7.38
CA ALA A 37 0.59 8.53 -6.42
C ALA A 37 -0.71 8.42 -5.60
N LEU A 38 -1.83 8.07 -6.26
CA LEU A 38 -3.12 7.88 -5.58
C LEU A 38 -3.10 6.65 -4.66
N ALA A 39 -2.48 5.55 -5.09
CA ALA A 39 -2.34 4.36 -4.25
C ALA A 39 -1.51 4.66 -2.98
N LEU A 40 -0.41 5.40 -3.10
CA LEU A 40 0.38 5.85 -1.95
C LEU A 40 -0.42 6.79 -1.04
N TRP A 41 -1.22 7.69 -1.61
CA TRP A 41 -2.08 8.60 -0.84
C TRP A 41 -3.07 7.84 0.04
N VAL A 42 -3.73 6.81 -0.51
CA VAL A 42 -4.66 5.92 0.23
C VAL A 42 -3.98 5.29 1.46
N LEU A 43 -2.68 5.01 1.38
CA LEU A 43 -1.95 4.29 2.41
C LEU A 43 -1.35 5.17 3.52
N ARG A 44 -1.44 6.51 3.42
CA ARG A 44 -0.86 7.46 4.39
C ARG A 44 -1.32 7.27 5.84
N GLY A 45 -2.50 6.69 6.06
CA GLY A 45 -3.03 6.39 7.40
C GLY A 45 -2.67 5.02 7.97
N TYR A 46 -2.01 4.16 7.18
CA TYR A 46 -1.77 2.74 7.51
C TYR A 46 -0.29 2.36 7.45
N CYS A 47 0.55 3.25 6.93
CA CYS A 47 1.97 3.03 6.71
C CYS A 47 2.74 4.32 7.04
N PRO A 48 3.90 4.21 7.73
CA PRO A 48 4.80 5.34 7.92
C PRO A 48 5.21 5.99 6.59
N ALA A 49 5.34 7.32 6.60
CA ALA A 49 5.54 8.11 5.39
C ALA A 49 6.88 7.79 4.69
N GLU A 50 7.91 7.39 5.43
CA GLU A 50 9.23 7.07 4.88
C GLU A 50 9.17 5.92 3.86
N TRP A 51 8.30 4.94 4.08
CA TRP A 51 8.11 3.83 3.14
C TRP A 51 7.37 4.26 1.88
N LEU A 52 6.43 5.20 2.01
CA LEU A 52 5.68 5.75 0.87
C LEU A 52 6.58 6.65 0.00
N VAL A 53 7.41 7.48 0.63
CA VAL A 53 8.41 8.32 -0.05
C VAL A 53 9.45 7.45 -0.73
N ALA A 54 10.00 6.44 -0.04
CA ALA A 54 10.98 5.52 -0.63
C ALA A 54 10.44 4.79 -1.86
N PHE A 55 9.16 4.39 -1.85
CA PHE A 55 8.52 3.80 -3.03
C PHE A 55 8.42 4.81 -4.18
N TRP A 56 7.99 6.04 -3.89
CA TRP A 56 7.84 7.10 -4.90
C TRP A 56 9.18 7.48 -5.54
N ASP A 57 10.24 7.61 -4.75
CA ASP A 57 11.58 7.96 -5.24
C ASP A 57 12.15 6.83 -6.09
N ALA A 58 12.01 5.57 -5.64
CA ALA A 58 12.42 4.41 -6.42
C ALA A 58 11.69 4.34 -7.76
N ALA A 59 10.38 4.59 -7.78
CA ALA A 59 9.55 4.59 -8.99
C ALA A 59 10.02 5.56 -10.08
N GLY A 60 10.69 6.66 -9.70
CA GLY A 60 11.19 7.70 -10.61
C GLY A 60 12.66 7.53 -11.02
N SER A 61 13.38 6.64 -10.35
CA SER A 61 14.82 6.45 -10.54
C SER A 61 15.14 6.02 -11.98
N ASP A 62 16.20 6.60 -12.56
CA ASP A 62 16.73 6.22 -13.87
C ASP A 62 17.47 4.87 -13.86
N HIS A 63 17.99 4.46 -12.71
CA HIS A 63 18.78 3.23 -12.59
C HIS A 63 17.89 2.00 -12.53
N ALA A 64 17.82 1.20 -13.60
CA ALA A 64 16.90 0.06 -13.68
C ALA A 64 17.04 -0.97 -12.54
N ILE A 65 18.28 -1.35 -12.21
CA ILE A 65 18.55 -2.32 -11.13
C ILE A 65 18.16 -1.73 -9.77
N GLY A 66 18.64 -0.52 -9.46
CA GLY A 66 18.35 0.16 -8.21
C GLY A 66 16.86 0.49 -8.04
N ARG A 67 16.16 0.83 -9.13
CA ARG A 67 14.71 1.05 -9.17
C ARG A 67 13.96 -0.21 -8.78
N SER A 68 14.25 -1.34 -9.44
CA SER A 68 13.57 -2.61 -9.14
C SER A 68 13.80 -3.04 -7.69
N GLN A 69 15.05 -2.98 -7.23
CA GLN A 69 15.40 -3.31 -5.84
C GLN A 69 14.72 -2.37 -4.84
N GLY A 70 14.76 -1.06 -5.08
CA GLY A 70 14.12 -0.05 -4.25
C GLY A 70 12.61 -0.18 -4.18
N LEU A 71 11.95 -0.43 -5.32
CA LEU A 71 10.51 -0.67 -5.40
C LEU A 71 10.10 -1.90 -4.58
N HIS A 72 10.81 -3.02 -4.73
CA HIS A 72 10.52 -4.23 -3.96
C HIS A 72 10.78 -4.06 -2.47
N ALA A 73 11.88 -3.41 -2.08
CA ALA A 73 12.21 -3.15 -0.68
C ALA A 73 11.15 -2.26 -0.03
N ALA A 74 10.79 -1.16 -0.69
CA ALA A 74 9.76 -0.23 -0.21
C ALA A 74 8.38 -0.91 -0.14
N TYR A 75 7.99 -1.64 -1.18
CA TYR A 75 6.73 -2.40 -1.20
C TYR A 75 6.61 -3.39 -0.04
N ASN A 76 7.67 -4.16 0.22
CA ASN A 76 7.69 -5.12 1.32
C ASN A 76 7.54 -4.43 2.69
N GLY A 77 8.20 -3.28 2.86
CA GLY A 77 8.03 -2.41 4.03
C GLY A 77 6.57 -1.95 4.19
N ILE A 78 5.96 -1.42 3.11
CA ILE A 78 4.56 -0.99 3.11
C ILE A 78 3.62 -2.14 3.50
N VAL A 79 3.74 -3.31 2.86
CA VAL A 79 2.88 -4.47 3.16
C VAL A 79 3.01 -4.90 4.62
N ARG A 80 4.23 -4.91 5.17
CA ARG A 80 4.47 -5.21 6.58
C ARG A 80 3.75 -4.22 7.49
N GLN A 81 3.91 -2.92 7.24
CA GLN A 81 3.35 -1.86 8.08
C GLN A 81 1.81 -1.82 8.02
N VAL A 82 1.22 -2.01 6.84
CA VAL A 82 -0.24 -2.08 6.67
C VAL A 82 -0.83 -3.27 7.43
N ARG A 83 -0.13 -4.42 7.46
CA ARG A 83 -0.54 -5.60 8.22
C ARG A 83 -0.46 -5.35 9.73
N THR A 84 0.64 -4.77 10.20
CA THR A 84 0.86 -4.47 11.64
C THR A 84 -0.10 -3.40 12.16
N SER A 85 -0.37 -2.36 11.38
CA SER A 85 -1.31 -1.27 11.73
C SER A 85 -2.78 -1.70 11.69
N GLY A 86 -3.06 -2.96 11.36
CA GLY A 86 -4.41 -3.49 11.27
C GLY A 86 -5.20 -2.95 10.07
N GLY A 87 -4.57 -2.35 9.06
CA GLY A 87 -5.29 -1.89 7.85
C GLY A 87 -6.07 -3.02 7.15
N LEU A 88 -5.59 -4.27 7.28
CA LEU A 88 -6.27 -5.48 6.80
C LEU A 88 -7.08 -6.24 7.87
N SER A 89 -6.83 -5.97 9.16
CA SER A 89 -7.50 -6.65 10.29
C SER A 89 -8.62 -5.83 10.93
N LYS A 90 -8.67 -4.50 10.73
CA LYS A 90 -9.73 -3.65 11.28
C LYS A 90 -11.10 -4.05 10.72
N GLY A 91 -11.14 -4.55 9.47
CA GLY A 91 -12.34 -5.14 8.86
C GLY A 91 -12.67 -6.58 9.27
N ARG A 92 -11.89 -7.22 10.15
CA ARG A 92 -12.08 -8.64 10.54
C ARG A 92 -12.10 -8.86 12.06
N CYS A 93 -11.59 -7.92 12.85
CA CYS A 93 -11.47 -8.05 14.31
C CYS A 93 -12.69 -7.54 15.10
N ASP A 94 -13.59 -6.78 14.49
CA ASP A 94 -14.80 -6.29 15.19
C ASP A 94 -15.86 -7.40 15.41
N ASP A 95 -15.83 -8.46 14.60
CA ASP A 95 -16.74 -9.62 14.68
C ASP A 95 -16.52 -10.53 15.89
N ARG A 96 -15.38 -10.42 16.60
CA ARG A 96 -15.04 -11.33 17.72
C ARG A 96 -15.30 -10.76 19.12
N LEU A 97 -15.74 -9.51 19.23
CA LEU A 97 -15.98 -8.84 20.52
C LEU A 97 -17.46 -8.53 20.78
N SER A 98 -18.37 -9.02 19.93
CA SER A 98 -19.83 -8.80 20.07
C SER A 98 -20.62 -10.08 20.40
N ARG A 99 -20.00 -11.08 21.06
CA ARG A 99 -20.70 -12.26 21.61
C ARG A 99 -20.34 -12.49 23.06
#